data_AF-A0A7S0HY84-F1
#
_entry.id   AF-A0A7S0HY84-F1
#
_cell.length_a   1.000
_cell.length_b   1.000
_cell.length_c   1.000
_cell.angle_alpha   90.00
_cell.angle_beta   90.00
_cell.angle_gamma   90.00
#
_symmetry.space_group_name_H-M   'P 1'
#
loop_
_entity.id
_entity.type
_entity.pdbx_description
1 polymer ?
#
loop_
_entity_poly.entity_id
_entity_poly.type
_entity_poly.pdbx_seq_one_letter_code
_entity_poly.pdbx_strand_id
1 'polypeptide(L)'
;VNAQVLPEASSAQSKAFSTMEWFFNISFTVDLLVNIFGHFSMRFLLDGWNLADIAVVVLSLISQFVDGLTGISVLRLARVFKMLKLFRKLASLRILINALAASVIPVANALCILSLVTSIYAIIATNLFSERQPDFFGGFLKS
;
A
#
# COMPACT_ATOMS: atom_id res chain seq x y z
N VAL A 1 18.27 30.00 4.83
CA VAL A 1 17.92 28.59 5.10
C VAL A 1 17.97 27.85 3.77
N ASN A 2 19.17 27.39 3.40
CA ASN A 2 19.43 26.68 2.15
C ASN A 2 19.07 25.21 2.35
N ALA A 3 17.89 24.78 1.89
CA ALA A 3 17.41 23.40 2.06
C ALA A 3 16.79 22.84 0.77
N GLN A 4 17.38 23.17 -0.38
CA GLN A 4 17.21 22.40 -1.61
C GLN A 4 18.60 21.99 -2.10
N VAL A 5 19.15 20.96 -1.46
CA VAL A 5 20.21 20.15 -2.09
C VAL A 5 19.49 19.29 -3.12
N LEU A 6 19.16 19.89 -4.27
CA LEU A 6 18.88 19.13 -5.47
C LEU A 6 20.24 18.53 -5.87
N PRO A 7 20.39 17.19 -5.92
CA PRO A 7 21.63 16.60 -6.38
C PRO A 7 21.86 17.06 -7.81
N GLU A 8 23.05 17.59 -8.11
CA GLU A 8 23.48 17.82 -9.49
C GLU A 8 23.18 16.55 -10.30
N ALA A 9 22.56 16.73 -11.47
CA ALA A 9 22.16 15.64 -12.36
C ALA A 9 23.34 14.74 -12.83
N SER A 10 24.57 15.10 -12.49
CA SER A 10 25.82 14.37 -12.74
C SER A 10 26.42 13.69 -11.49
N SER A 11 25.82 13.85 -10.31
CA SER A 11 26.35 13.35 -9.04
C SER A 11 26.37 11.81 -8.99
N ALA A 12 27.46 11.24 -8.45
CA ALA A 12 27.66 9.79 -8.34
C ALA A 12 26.48 9.07 -7.65
N GLN A 13 25.77 9.77 -6.76
CA GLN A 13 24.58 9.27 -6.06
C GLN A 13 23.42 8.96 -7.02
N SER A 14 23.08 9.88 -7.94
CA SER A 14 22.00 9.67 -8.90
C SER A 14 22.30 8.47 -9.83
N LYS A 15 23.56 8.34 -10.27
CA LYS A 15 24.01 7.20 -11.07
C LYS A 15 23.97 5.88 -10.30
N ALA A 16 24.38 5.90 -9.02
CA ALA A 16 24.30 4.72 -8.16
C ALA A 16 22.84 4.26 -7.95
N PHE A 17 21.92 5.19 -7.69
CA PHE A 17 20.50 4.87 -7.55
C PHE A 17 19.92 4.27 -8.84
N SER A 18 20.18 4.90 -9.99
CA SER A 18 19.70 4.39 -11.28
C SER A 18 20.26 2.99 -11.61
N THR A 19 21.54 2.76 -11.34
CA THR A 19 22.18 1.44 -11.55
C THR A 19 21.53 0.36 -10.69
N MET A 20 21.28 0.66 -9.42
CA MET A 20 20.66 -0.25 -8.47
C MET A 20 19.20 -0.53 -8.83
N GLU A 21 18.45 0.47 -9.30
CA GLU A 21 17.08 0.29 -9.81
C GLU A 21 17.04 -0.65 -11.00
N TRP A 22 17.97 -0.51 -11.95
CA TRP A 22 18.03 -1.37 -13.13
C TRP A 22 18.41 -2.82 -12.77
N PHE A 23 19.41 -2.99 -11.91
CA PHE A 23 19.83 -4.30 -11.39
C PHE A 23 18.66 -5.04 -10.72
N PHE A 24 17.95 -4.37 -9.81
CA PHE A 24 16.80 -4.98 -9.16
C PHE A 24 15.68 -5.30 -10.15
N ASN A 25 15.38 -4.39 -11.10
CA ASN A 25 14.32 -4.64 -12.06
C ASN A 25 14.58 -5.91 -12.89
N ILE A 26 15.82 -6.09 -13.35
CA ILE A 26 16.22 -7.28 -14.12
C ILE A 26 16.17 -8.53 -13.26
N SER A 27 16.78 -8.50 -12.07
CA SER A 27 16.78 -9.64 -11.15
C SER A 27 15.36 -10.15 -10.92
N PHE A 28 14.42 -9.24 -10.67
CA PHE A 28 13.01 -9.61 -10.48
C PHE A 28 12.28 -10.04 -11.75
N THR A 29 12.65 -9.49 -12.90
CA THR A 29 12.08 -9.92 -14.18
C THR A 29 12.50 -11.35 -14.49
N VAL A 30 13.78 -11.68 -14.25
CA VAL A 30 14.32 -13.04 -14.37
C VAL A 30 13.66 -13.99 -13.38
N ASP A 31 13.54 -13.59 -12.11
CA ASP A 31 12.88 -14.39 -11.07
C ASP A 31 11.41 -14.68 -11.42
N LEU A 32 10.68 -13.69 -11.95
CA LEU A 32 9.32 -13.86 -12.45
C LEU A 32 9.26 -14.82 -13.65
N LEU A 33 10.16 -14.66 -14.62
CA LEU A 33 10.22 -15.54 -15.80
C LEU A 33 10.51 -16.98 -15.39
N VAL A 34 11.50 -17.21 -14.52
CA VAL A 34 11.81 -18.55 -13.98
C VAL A 34 10.58 -19.14 -13.29
N ASN A 35 9.86 -18.35 -12.49
CA ASN A 35 8.67 -18.80 -11.80
C ASN A 35 7.53 -19.16 -12.79
N ILE A 36 7.35 -18.37 -13.85
CA ILE A 36 6.38 -18.63 -14.94
C ILE A 36 6.75 -19.90 -15.73
N PHE A 37 8.03 -20.08 -16.07
CA PHE A 37 8.51 -21.26 -16.79
C PHE A 37 8.41 -22.54 -15.94
N GLY A 38 8.64 -22.44 -14.63
CA GLY A 38 8.49 -23.56 -13.69
C GLY A 38 7.04 -23.94 -13.42
N HIS A 39 6.13 -22.97 -13.44
CA HIS A 39 4.69 -23.16 -13.19
C HIS A 39 3.87 -22.81 -14.44
N PHE A 40 4.05 -23.58 -15.52
CA PHE A 40 3.30 -23.42 -16.78
C PHE A 40 1.84 -23.91 -16.66
N SER A 41 1.05 -23.32 -15.76
CA SER A 41 -0.35 -23.69 -15.55
C SER A 41 -1.21 -22.46 -15.23
N MET A 42 -2.44 -22.42 -15.75
CA MET A 42 -3.46 -21.38 -15.47
C MET A 42 -3.68 -21.14 -13.96
N ARG A 43 -3.38 -22.12 -13.10
CA ARG A 43 -3.39 -21.98 -11.64
C ARG A 43 -2.40 -20.93 -11.11
N PHE A 44 -1.31 -20.65 -11.82
CA PHE A 44 -0.34 -19.62 -11.46
C PHE A 44 -0.97 -18.21 -11.51
N LEU A 45 -1.83 -17.95 -12.50
CA LEU A 45 -2.52 -16.66 -12.67
C LEU A 45 -3.67 -16.45 -11.67
N LEU A 46 -4.17 -17.52 -11.07
CA LEU A 46 -5.24 -17.48 -10.06
C LEU A 46 -4.72 -17.20 -8.64
N ASP A 47 -3.42 -17.38 -8.40
CA ASP A 47 -2.81 -17.01 -7.13
C ASP A 47 -2.59 -15.49 -7.07
N GLY A 48 -3.25 -14.84 -6.12
CA GLY A 48 -3.21 -13.38 -5.94
C GLY A 48 -1.80 -12.83 -5.70
N TRP A 49 -0.90 -13.64 -5.14
CA TRP A 49 0.50 -13.23 -4.96
C TRP A 49 1.29 -13.18 -6.26
N ASN A 50 1.07 -14.13 -7.16
CA ASN A 50 1.73 -14.15 -8.47
C ASN A 50 1.19 -13.06 -9.39
N LEU A 51 -0.11 -12.78 -9.34
CA LEU A 51 -0.71 -11.67 -10.08
C LEU A 51 -0.14 -10.31 -9.62
N ALA A 52 0.06 -10.13 -8.31
CA ALA A 52 0.72 -8.95 -7.77
C ALA A 52 2.17 -8.82 -8.25
N ASP A 53 2.92 -9.92 -8.30
CA ASP A 53 4.31 -9.93 -8.81
C ASP A 53 4.37 -9.55 -10.31
N ILE A 54 3.45 -10.06 -11.13
CA ILE A 54 3.31 -9.68 -12.55
C ILE A 54 2.99 -8.19 -12.69
N ALA A 55 1.99 -7.69 -11.96
CA ALA A 55 1.60 -6.28 -12.01
C ALA A 55 2.76 -5.35 -11.64
N VAL A 56 3.59 -5.75 -10.68
CA VAL A 56 4.77 -4.98 -10.26
C VAL A 56 5.85 -4.96 -11.33
N VAL A 57 6.13 -6.08 -12.01
CA VAL A 57 7.11 -6.09 -13.12
C VAL A 57 6.61 -5.23 -14.29
N VAL A 58 5.34 -5.33 -14.67
CA VAL A 58 4.73 -4.50 -15.72
C VAL A 58 4.80 -3.01 -15.36
N LEU A 59 4.41 -2.62 -14.13
CA LEU A 59 4.49 -1.23 -13.69
C LEU A 59 5.94 -0.72 -13.63
N SER A 60 6.89 -1.57 -13.25
CA SER A 60 8.32 -1.22 -13.22
C SER A 60 8.86 -0.96 -14.62
N LEU A 61 8.50 -1.80 -15.61
CA LEU A 61 8.84 -1.58 -17.01
C LEU A 61 8.22 -0.28 -17.54
N ILE A 62 6.93 -0.07 -17.31
CA ILE A 62 6.25 1.18 -17.69
C ILE A 62 6.99 2.39 -17.09
N SER A 63 7.37 2.33 -15.81
CA SER A 63 8.08 3.44 -15.18
C SER A 63 9.46 3.74 -15.82
N GLN A 64 10.20 2.72 -16.28
CA GLN A 64 11.50 2.92 -16.94
C GLN A 64 11.37 3.45 -18.37
N PHE A 65 10.28 3.10 -19.08
CA PHE A 65 10.06 3.58 -20.45
C PHE A 65 9.32 4.92 -20.52
N VAL A 66 8.63 5.33 -19.45
CA VAL A 66 7.76 6.52 -19.40
C VAL A 66 8.41 7.69 -18.63
N ASP A 67 9.72 7.69 -18.42
CA ASP A 67 10.45 8.76 -17.70
C ASP A 67 10.41 10.16 -18.40
N GLY A 68 9.62 10.33 -19.48
CA GLY A 68 9.48 11.59 -20.21
C GLY A 68 8.05 12.10 -20.47
N LEU A 69 6.99 11.37 -20.12
CA LEU A 69 5.61 11.82 -20.34
C LEU A 69 4.95 12.25 -19.03
N THR A 70 4.32 13.42 -19.07
CA THR A 70 3.64 14.14 -17.99
C THR A 70 2.75 13.24 -17.12
N GLY A 71 3.29 12.80 -15.98
CA GLY A 71 2.61 11.87 -15.07
C GLY A 71 3.22 11.86 -13.67
N ILE A 72 3.43 13.04 -13.06
CA ILE A 72 4.09 13.20 -11.75
C ILE A 72 3.47 12.29 -10.67
N SER A 73 2.16 12.05 -10.72
CA SER A 73 1.46 11.15 -9.78
C SER A 73 1.75 9.68 -10.03
N VAL A 74 1.81 9.25 -11.30
CA VAL A 74 2.10 7.86 -11.69
C VAL A 74 3.55 7.52 -11.40
N LEU A 75 4.48 8.44 -11.68
CA LEU A 75 5.90 8.32 -11.33
C LEU A 75 6.13 8.22 -9.82
N ARG A 76 5.35 8.96 -9.01
CA ARG A 76 5.41 8.88 -7.54
C ARG A 76 4.92 7.54 -7.03
N LEU A 77 3.79 7.07 -7.53
CA LEU A 77 3.25 5.75 -7.18
C LEU A 77 4.20 4.64 -7.61
N ALA A 78 4.77 4.71 -8.82
CA ALA A 78 5.74 3.73 -9.30
C ALA A 78 6.96 3.61 -8.37
N ARG A 79 7.50 4.72 -7.85
CA ARG A 79 8.59 4.71 -6.86
C ARG A 79 8.19 4.04 -5.54
N VAL A 80 6.98 4.31 -5.04
CA VAL A 80 6.44 3.65 -3.84
C VAL A 80 6.28 2.15 -4.08
N PHE A 81 5.73 1.74 -5.22
CA PHE A 81 5.58 0.33 -5.60
C PHE A 81 6.93 -0.39 -5.73
N LYS A 82 7.97 0.26 -6.28
CA LYS A 82 9.35 -0.25 -6.33
C LYS A 82 9.90 -0.53 -4.93
N MET A 83 9.71 0.39 -3.98
CA MET A 83 10.16 0.21 -2.59
C MET A 83 9.35 -0.90 -1.88
N LEU A 84 8.03 -0.92 -2.05
CA LEU A 84 7.14 -1.95 -1.49
C LEU A 84 7.42 -3.37 -2.03
N LYS A 85 8.01 -3.50 -3.23
CA LYS A 85 8.44 -4.78 -3.80
C LYS A 85 9.52 -5.46 -2.96
N LEU A 86 10.51 -4.71 -2.48
CA LEU A 86 11.63 -5.27 -1.70
C LEU A 86 11.13 -5.92 -0.41
N PHE A 87 10.18 -5.26 0.25
CA PHE A 87 9.58 -5.72 1.49
C PHE A 87 8.75 -7.00 1.30
N ARG A 88 8.02 -7.13 0.18
CA ARG A 88 7.19 -8.32 -0.10
C ARG A 88 7.98 -9.61 -0.34
N LYS A 89 9.25 -9.52 -0.78
CA LYS A 89 10.10 -10.71 -0.97
C LYS A 89 10.59 -11.31 0.36
N LEU A 90 10.50 -10.56 1.46
CA LEU A 90 10.78 -11.09 2.78
C LEU A 90 9.66 -12.04 3.21
N ALA A 91 9.97 -13.34 3.26
CA ALA A 91 9.00 -14.38 3.67
C ALA A 91 8.32 -14.03 5.00
N SER A 92 9.08 -13.48 5.95
CA SER A 92 8.56 -13.00 7.24
C SER A 92 7.47 -11.94 7.09
N LEU A 93 7.62 -11.00 6.14
CA LEU A 93 6.62 -9.95 5.94
C LEU A 93 5.37 -10.50 5.25
N ARG A 94 5.51 -11.46 4.33
CA ARG A 94 4.35 -12.12 3.72
C ARG A 94 3.49 -12.82 4.77
N ILE A 95 4.12 -13.47 5.75
CA ILE A 95 3.42 -14.11 6.88
C ILE A 95 2.65 -13.07 7.69
N LEU A 96 3.30 -11.93 8.02
CA LEU A 96 2.64 -10.85 8.75
C LEU A 96 1.46 -10.26 7.97
N ILE A 97 1.61 -9.99 6.67
CA ILE A 97 0.54 -9.45 5.82
C ILE A 97 -0.62 -10.45 5.74
N ASN A 98 -0.34 -11.75 5.58
CA ASN A 98 -1.39 -12.78 5.56
C ASN A 98 -2.12 -12.88 6.91
N ALA A 99 -1.39 -12.82 8.03
CA ALA A 99 -1.99 -12.82 9.36
C ALA A 99 -2.87 -11.59 9.58
N LEU A 100 -2.41 -10.41 9.15
CA LEU A 100 -3.18 -9.17 9.21
C LEU A 100 -4.44 -9.27 8.34
N ALA A 101 -4.30 -9.72 7.09
CA ALA A 101 -5.41 -9.89 6.15
C ALA A 101 -6.47 -10.87 6.70
N ALA A 102 -6.03 -11.99 7.29
CA ALA A 102 -6.93 -12.95 7.92
C ALA A 102 -7.69 -12.34 9.12
N SER A 103 -7.07 -11.41 9.85
CA SER A 103 -7.70 -10.73 10.99
C SER A 103 -8.70 -9.63 10.61
N VAL A 104 -8.71 -9.17 9.34
CA VAL A 104 -9.57 -8.06 8.91
C VAL A 104 -11.06 -8.36 9.13
N ILE A 105 -11.52 -9.56 8.75
CA ILE A 105 -12.94 -9.94 8.89
C ILE A 105 -13.36 -10.04 10.36
N PRO A 106 -12.62 -10.75 11.25
CA PRO A 106 -12.91 -10.75 12.68
C PRO A 106 -12.91 -9.35 13.31
N VAL A 107 -11.93 -8.51 12.96
CA VAL A 107 -11.83 -7.14 13.48
C VAL A 107 -13.01 -6.30 13.00
N ALA A 108 -13.41 -6.41 11.74
CA ALA A 108 -14.59 -5.71 11.22
C ALA A 108 -15.87 -6.11 11.96
N ASN A 109 -16.04 -7.40 12.28
CA ASN A 109 -17.17 -7.87 13.08
C ASN A 109 -17.15 -7.27 14.49
N ALA A 110 -15.98 -7.25 15.15
CA ALA A 110 -15.82 -6.64 16.47
C ALA A 110 -16.11 -5.13 16.43
N LEU A 111 -15.64 -4.42 15.39
CA LEU A 111 -15.92 -2.99 15.18
C LEU A 111 -17.41 -2.74 14.94
N CYS A 112 -18.12 -3.63 14.24
CA CYS A 112 -19.56 -3.51 14.03
C CYS A 112 -20.33 -3.58 15.35
N ILE A 113 -19.99 -4.56 16.20
CA ILE A 113 -20.60 -4.71 17.54
C ILE A 113 -20.25 -3.50 18.41
N LEU A 114 -18.98 -3.10 18.43
CA LEU A 114 -18.51 -1.93 19.19
C LEU A 114 -19.26 -0.67 18.76
N SER A 115 -19.45 -0.48 17.45
CA SER A 115 -20.20 0.64 16.89
C SER A 115 -21.65 0.64 17.40
N LEU A 116 -22.34 -0.51 17.35
CA LEU A 116 -23.70 -0.65 17.88
C LEU A 116 -23.80 -0.30 19.36
N VAL A 117 -22.91 -0.86 20.18
CA VAL A 117 -22.87 -0.61 21.63
C VAL A 117 -22.60 0.87 21.90
N THR A 118 -21.64 1.45 21.18
CA THR A 118 -21.31 2.88 21.30
C THR A 118 -22.49 3.76 20.90
N SER A 119 -23.25 3.39 19.86
CA SER A 119 -24.46 4.11 19.47
C SER A 119 -25.54 4.08 20.56
N ILE A 120 -25.75 2.94 21.23
CA ILE A 120 -26.73 2.84 22.34
C ILE A 120 -26.31 3.76 23.48
N TYR A 121 -25.04 3.72 23.90
CA TYR A 121 -24.53 4.62 24.93
C TYR A 121 -24.61 6.08 24.54
N ALA A 122 -24.36 6.41 23.27
CA ALA A 122 -24.50 7.77 22.76
C ALA A 122 -25.96 8.26 22.88
N ILE A 123 -26.96 7.42 22.58
CA ILE A 123 -28.38 7.76 22.75
C ILE A 123 -28.72 7.98 24.22
N ILE A 124 -28.25 7.12 25.12
CA ILE A 124 -28.50 7.28 26.56
C ILE A 124 -27.86 8.58 27.08
N ALA A 125 -26.62 8.86 26.68
CA ALA A 125 -25.90 10.04 27.09
C ALA A 125 -26.56 11.33 26.60
N THR A 126 -27.02 11.39 25.35
CA THR A 126 -27.76 12.56 24.84
C THR A 126 -29.08 12.74 25.57
N ASN A 127 -29.85 11.66 25.82
CA ASN A 127 -31.09 11.77 26.60
C ASN A 127 -30.87 12.27 28.03
N LEU A 128 -29.76 11.89 28.68
CA LEU A 128 -29.51 12.23 30.10
C LEU A 128 -28.87 13.61 30.28
N PHE A 129 -28.02 14.04 29.35
CA PHE A 129 -27.19 15.23 29.51
C PHE A 129 -27.53 16.37 28.54
N SER A 130 -28.49 16.17 27.63
CA SER A 130 -28.87 17.20 26.63
C SER A 130 -29.25 18.54 27.26
N GLU A 131 -29.91 18.55 28.42
CA GLU A 131 -30.32 19.80 29.09
C GLU A 131 -29.18 20.45 29.88
N ARG A 132 -28.26 19.66 30.45
CA ARG A 132 -27.19 20.21 31.32
C ARG A 132 -25.97 20.68 30.54
N GLN A 133 -25.64 20.02 29.43
CA GLN A 133 -24.47 20.31 28.61
C GLN A 133 -24.80 20.18 27.12
N PRO A 134 -25.60 21.12 26.57
CA PRO A 134 -26.08 21.08 25.19
C PRO A 134 -24.97 21.22 24.14
N ASP A 135 -23.78 21.73 24.53
CA ASP A 135 -22.62 21.87 23.63
C ASP A 135 -21.92 20.53 23.36
N PHE A 136 -22.00 19.56 24.28
CA PHE A 136 -21.35 18.24 24.15
C PHE A 136 -22.35 17.11 23.85
N PHE A 137 -23.60 17.23 24.32
CA PHE A 137 -24.63 16.19 24.24
C PHE A 137 -25.89 16.65 23.48
N GLY A 138 -25.70 17.52 22.48
CA GLY A 138 -26.76 17.97 21.57
C GLY A 138 -27.35 16.83 20.72
N GLY A 139 -28.37 17.15 19.92
CA GLY A 139 -29.03 16.18 19.05
C GLY A 139 -28.11 15.67 17.92
N PHE A 140 -28.35 14.44 17.47
CA PHE A 140 -27.52 13.75 16.47
C PHE A 140 -27.39 14.45 15.10
N LEU A 141 -28.29 15.39 14.78
CA LEU A 141 -28.30 16.16 13.52
C LEU A 141 -27.79 17.60 13.69
N LYS A 142 -27.35 17.97 14.88
CA LYS A 142 -26.80 19.32 15.12
C LYS A 142 -25.38 19.37 14.56
N SER A 143 -25.30 19.68 13.26
CA SER A 143 -24.11 20.28 12.65
C SER A 143 -23.86 21.67 13.23
#